data_AF-A0A7X1KVB3-F1
#
_entry.id   AF-A0A7X1KVB3-F1
#
_cell.length_a   1.000
_cell.length_b   1.000
_cell.length_c   1.000
_cell.angle_alpha   90.00
_cell.angle_beta   90.00
_cell.angle_gamma   90.00
#
_symmetry.space_group_name_H-M   'P 1'
#
loop_
_entity.id
_entity.type
_entity.pdbx_description
1 polymer ?
#
loop_
_entity_poly.entity_id
_entity_poly.type
_entity_poly.pdbx_seq_one_letter_code
_entity_poly.pdbx_strand_id
1 'polypeptide(L)'
;MVLTGFSRLAAAFVFLAALPACSTHKDFYATGGSRADGVIDVAYDFNYLETPVVDLKQAYTIARSKCSLWGYVDAEPFGGATQECTARRGFGDCSAWRVSKKYQCLGNLGSVSAPLNYLGSAQPPVQVPARQAVASPQPAPTATPAPLSSAEYKDRQIDLLMQQNLPYDEYQKRYQAIMAQ
;
A
#
# COMPACT_ATOMS: atom_id res chain seq x y z
N MET A 1 56.45 -46.33 10.29
CA MET A 1 56.70 -44.88 10.16
C MET A 1 55.87 -44.30 9.01
N VAL A 2 54.54 -44.08 9.15
CA VAL A 2 53.74 -43.36 8.12
C VAL A 2 52.50 -42.67 8.74
N LEU A 3 52.60 -42.04 9.93
CA LEU A 3 51.45 -41.34 10.53
C LEU A 3 51.68 -39.84 10.82
N THR A 4 52.90 -39.33 10.65
CA THR A 4 53.22 -37.93 10.97
C THR A 4 53.08 -36.95 9.81
N GLY A 5 52.91 -37.44 8.57
CA GLY A 5 52.79 -36.61 7.36
C GLY A 5 51.38 -36.04 7.11
N PHE A 6 50.33 -36.82 7.37
CA PHE A 6 48.93 -36.42 7.12
C PHE A 6 48.46 -35.28 8.04
N SER A 7 48.99 -35.21 9.26
CA SER A 7 48.60 -34.20 10.26
C SER A 7 49.07 -32.77 9.89
N ARG A 8 50.25 -32.63 9.26
CA ARG A 8 50.75 -31.32 8.80
C ARG A 8 50.05 -30.82 7.54
N LEU A 9 49.66 -31.74 6.64
CA LEU A 9 48.86 -31.42 5.45
C LEU A 9 47.42 -31.03 5.81
N ALA A 10 46.81 -31.71 6.79
CA ALA A 10 45.48 -31.35 7.29
C ALA A 10 45.46 -29.95 7.94
N ALA A 11 46.49 -29.60 8.72
CA ALA A 11 46.59 -28.28 9.34
C ALA A 11 46.73 -27.14 8.31
N ALA A 12 47.45 -27.35 7.21
CA ALA A 12 47.58 -26.36 6.14
C ALA A 12 46.27 -26.15 5.35
N PHE A 13 45.48 -27.21 5.16
CA PHE A 13 44.18 -27.13 4.46
C PHE A 13 43.11 -26.40 5.29
N VAL A 14 43.14 -26.54 6.61
CA VAL A 14 42.23 -25.84 7.53
C VAL A 14 42.54 -24.34 7.60
N PHE A 15 43.81 -23.94 7.46
CA PHE A 15 44.22 -22.52 7.48
C PHE A 15 43.83 -21.76 6.20
N LEU A 16 43.74 -22.43 5.05
CA LEU A 16 43.37 -21.82 3.77
C LEU A 16 41.84 -21.63 3.60
N ALA A 17 41.03 -22.34 4.39
CA ALA A 17 39.56 -22.28 4.34
C ALA A 17 38.94 -21.14 5.17
N ALA A 18 39.75 -20.38 5.92
CA ALA A 18 39.28 -19.31 6.80
C ALA A 18 39.30 -17.92 6.12
N LEU A 19 38.96 -17.84 4.82
CA LEU A 19 38.72 -16.54 4.20
C LEU A 19 37.43 -15.95 4.79
N PRO A 20 37.47 -14.79 5.46
CA PRO A 20 36.28 -14.18 6.02
C PRO A 20 35.31 -13.86 4.89
N ALA A 21 34.11 -14.45 4.93
CA ALA A 21 33.00 -13.95 4.13
C ALA A 21 32.78 -12.48 4.53
N CYS A 22 32.82 -11.58 3.55
CA CYS A 22 32.66 -10.16 3.81
C CYS A 22 31.20 -9.90 4.20
N SER A 23 30.93 -9.85 5.50
CA SER A 23 29.64 -9.47 6.06
C SER A 23 29.49 -7.96 5.95
N THR A 24 28.58 -7.51 5.09
CA THR A 24 28.34 -6.09 4.86
C THR A 24 26.94 -5.72 5.33
N HIS A 25 26.85 -4.59 6.04
CA HIS A 25 25.55 -4.04 6.43
C HIS A 25 24.89 -3.42 5.21
N LYS A 26 23.63 -3.81 4.97
CA LYS A 26 22.82 -3.25 3.89
C LYS A 26 21.63 -2.53 4.48
N ASP A 27 21.54 -1.26 4.15
CA ASP A 27 20.41 -0.42 4.53
C ASP A 27 19.22 -0.68 3.61
N PHE A 28 18.03 -0.71 4.19
CA PHE A 28 16.80 -0.69 3.41
C PHE A 28 16.56 0.70 2.83
N TYR A 29 15.98 0.74 1.63
CA TYR A 29 15.49 1.96 1.01
C TYR A 29 14.08 1.74 0.47
N ALA A 30 13.27 2.80 0.39
CA ALA A 30 11.94 2.71 -0.18
C ALA A 30 12.04 2.66 -1.71
N THR A 31 11.58 1.56 -2.32
CA THR A 31 11.51 1.39 -3.78
C THR A 31 10.23 1.94 -4.37
N GLY A 32 9.15 1.98 -3.58
CA GLY A 32 7.86 2.46 -4.05
C GLY A 32 6.75 2.21 -3.05
N GLY A 33 5.52 2.38 -3.54
CA GLY A 33 4.31 2.12 -2.78
C GLY A 33 3.09 2.73 -3.46
N SER A 34 1.91 2.27 -3.09
CA SER A 34 0.63 2.78 -3.56
C SER A 34 -0.16 3.30 -2.36
N ARG A 35 -0.50 4.58 -2.37
CA ARG A 35 -1.38 5.18 -1.36
C ARG A 35 -2.79 4.61 -1.45
N ALA A 36 -3.25 4.27 -2.65
CA ALA A 36 -4.60 3.73 -2.87
C ALA A 36 -4.73 2.31 -2.31
N ASP A 37 -3.69 1.48 -2.48
CA ASP A 37 -3.65 0.12 -1.94
C ASP A 37 -3.16 0.08 -0.48
N GLY A 38 -2.64 1.19 0.04
CA GLY A 38 -2.06 1.27 1.38
C GLY A 38 -0.80 0.42 1.53
N VAL A 39 0.04 0.34 0.51
CA VAL A 39 1.22 -0.54 0.49
C VAL A 39 2.50 0.26 0.27
N ILE A 40 3.56 -0.09 0.99
CA ILE A 40 4.93 0.40 0.81
C ILE A 40 5.86 -0.77 0.49
N ASP A 41 6.68 -0.60 -0.53
CA ASP A 41 7.77 -1.51 -0.90
C ASP A 41 9.10 -0.92 -0.43
N VAL A 42 9.84 -1.69 0.37
CA VAL A 42 11.21 -1.40 0.75
C VAL A 42 12.12 -2.50 0.23
N ALA A 43 13.30 -2.14 -0.25
CA ALA A 43 14.25 -3.11 -0.77
C ALA A 43 15.67 -2.83 -0.29
N TYR A 44 16.51 -3.84 -0.46
CA TYR A 44 17.96 -3.71 -0.39
C TYR A 44 18.57 -4.53 -1.52
N ASP A 45 19.78 -4.15 -1.94
CA ASP A 45 20.55 -4.84 -2.96
C ASP A 45 21.86 -5.42 -2.40
N PHE A 46 22.25 -6.56 -2.94
CA PHE A 46 23.51 -7.21 -2.61
C PHE A 46 24.04 -7.99 -3.79
N ASN A 47 25.36 -8.15 -3.82
CA ASN A 47 26.04 -8.94 -4.84
C ASN A 47 26.13 -10.41 -4.41
N TYR A 48 26.28 -11.31 -5.39
CA TYR A 48 26.39 -12.75 -5.14
C TYR A 48 27.52 -13.16 -4.15
N LEU A 49 28.58 -12.36 -4.04
CA LEU A 49 29.73 -12.63 -3.17
C LEU A 49 29.62 -11.98 -1.77
N GLU A 50 28.51 -11.29 -1.49
CA GLU A 50 28.27 -10.60 -0.23
C GLU A 50 27.28 -11.39 0.63
N THR A 51 27.49 -11.43 1.94
CA THR A 51 26.49 -11.89 2.90
C THR A 51 25.85 -10.65 3.55
N PRO A 52 24.64 -10.23 3.11
CA PRO A 52 24.04 -9.00 3.61
C PRO A 52 23.50 -9.18 5.03
N VAL A 53 23.94 -8.33 5.95
CA VAL A 53 23.33 -8.20 7.28
C VAL A 53 22.36 -7.02 7.23
N VAL A 54 21.09 -7.29 7.49
CA VAL A 54 20.00 -6.29 7.32
C VAL A 54 19.25 -6.06 8.63
N ASP A 55 18.81 -4.83 8.86
CA ASP A 55 17.97 -4.46 10.00
C ASP A 55 16.49 -4.37 9.60
N LEU A 56 15.68 -5.29 10.10
CA LEU A 56 14.23 -5.30 9.86
C LEU A 56 13.51 -4.13 10.54
N LYS A 57 14.07 -3.62 11.64
CA LYS A 57 13.52 -2.45 12.34
C LYS A 57 13.69 -1.19 11.51
N GLN A 58 14.81 -1.06 10.79
CA GLN A 58 15.02 0.02 9.84
C GLN A 58 13.98 -0.03 8.72
N ALA A 59 13.74 -1.21 8.13
CA ALA A 59 12.70 -1.42 7.11
C ALA A 59 11.31 -0.98 7.61
N TYR A 60 10.92 -1.42 8.81
CA TYR A 60 9.66 -1.00 9.45
C TYR A 60 9.60 0.51 9.69
N THR A 61 10.69 1.12 10.15
CA THR A 61 10.75 2.57 10.41
C THR A 61 10.56 3.37 9.12
N ILE A 62 11.19 2.93 8.03
CA ILE A 62 11.01 3.54 6.70
C ILE A 62 9.56 3.39 6.25
N ALA A 63 8.99 2.18 6.33
CA ALA A 63 7.60 1.92 5.93
C ALA A 63 6.61 2.76 6.74
N ARG A 64 6.73 2.76 8.07
CA ARG A 64 5.89 3.57 8.97
C ARG A 64 6.01 5.06 8.67
N SER A 65 7.22 5.56 8.46
CA SER A 65 7.41 6.98 8.11
C SER A 65 6.67 7.33 6.81
N LYS A 66 6.74 6.48 5.77
CA LYS A 66 6.03 6.70 4.51
C LYS A 66 4.50 6.60 4.68
N CYS A 67 4.01 5.60 5.42
CA CYS A 67 2.61 5.46 5.75
C CYS A 67 2.06 6.68 6.52
N SER A 68 2.85 7.23 7.44
CA SER A 68 2.45 8.42 8.21
C SER A 68 2.28 9.67 7.35
N LEU A 69 3.04 9.81 6.25
CA LEU A 69 2.86 10.90 5.28
C LEU A 69 1.52 10.84 4.57
N TRP A 70 0.87 9.67 4.53
CA TRP A 70 -0.45 9.47 3.93
C TRP A 70 -1.60 9.54 4.94
N GLY A 71 -1.29 9.67 6.24
CA GLY A 71 -2.28 9.71 7.32
C GLY A 71 -2.52 8.37 8.02
N TYR A 72 -1.75 7.33 7.70
CA TYR A 72 -1.80 6.07 8.44
C TYR A 72 -1.00 6.15 9.75
N VAL A 73 -1.36 5.31 10.71
CA VAL A 73 -0.75 5.33 12.06
C VAL A 73 0.45 4.41 12.13
N ASP A 74 0.38 3.27 11.45
CA ASP A 74 1.40 2.22 11.53
C ASP A 74 1.60 1.49 10.19
N ALA A 75 2.57 0.57 10.16
CA ALA A 75 2.87 -0.27 8.99
C ALA A 75 3.22 -1.70 9.42
N GLU A 76 2.63 -2.71 8.79
CA GLU A 76 2.86 -4.13 9.11
C GLU A 76 3.44 -4.88 7.89
N PRO A 77 4.47 -5.73 8.06
CA PRO A 77 5.01 -6.50 6.94
C PRO A 77 4.00 -7.54 6.43
N PHE A 78 3.87 -7.66 5.11
CA PHE A 78 3.03 -8.68 4.48
C PHE A 78 3.67 -9.25 3.21
N GLY A 79 3.17 -10.38 2.72
CA GLY A 79 3.56 -10.93 1.42
C GLY A 79 4.99 -11.49 1.33
N GLY A 80 5.71 -11.58 2.45
CA GLY A 80 7.07 -12.12 2.50
C GLY A 80 8.12 -11.23 1.85
N ALA A 81 9.28 -11.82 1.52
CA ALA A 81 10.36 -11.15 0.81
C ALA A 81 10.49 -11.74 -0.60
N THR A 82 10.49 -10.88 -1.61
CA THR A 82 10.68 -11.27 -3.02
C THR A 82 12.10 -10.95 -3.44
N GLN A 83 12.82 -11.94 -3.94
CA GLN A 83 14.17 -11.78 -4.48
C GLN A 83 14.12 -11.76 -6.01
N GLU A 84 14.66 -10.71 -6.61
CA GLU A 84 14.75 -10.55 -8.06
C GLU A 84 16.20 -10.30 -8.49
N CYS A 85 16.57 -10.83 -9.66
CA CYS A 85 17.87 -10.59 -10.24
C CYS A 85 17.91 -9.24 -10.97
N THR A 86 18.73 -8.31 -10.49
CA THR A 86 18.86 -6.97 -11.10
C THR A 86 19.94 -6.92 -12.19
N ALA A 87 20.94 -7.79 -12.12
CA ALA A 87 22.00 -7.87 -13.12
C ALA A 87 22.44 -9.31 -13.38
N ARG A 88 22.23 -9.78 -14.63
CA ARG A 88 22.71 -11.08 -15.12
C ARG A 88 24.03 -10.93 -15.87
N ARG A 89 24.96 -11.87 -15.67
CA ARG A 89 26.22 -11.99 -16.41
C ARG A 89 26.07 -12.91 -17.63
N GLY A 90 27.11 -12.95 -18.46
CA GLY A 90 27.08 -13.55 -19.80
C GLY A 90 26.65 -15.02 -19.88
N PHE A 91 26.79 -15.81 -18.81
CA PHE A 91 26.34 -17.22 -18.76
C PHE A 91 24.94 -17.42 -18.13
N GLY A 92 24.21 -16.34 -17.84
CA GLY A 92 22.89 -16.38 -17.22
C GLY A 92 22.90 -16.29 -15.69
N ASP A 93 24.08 -16.37 -15.07
CA ASP A 93 24.24 -16.23 -13.61
C ASP A 93 23.88 -14.82 -13.14
N CYS A 94 23.15 -14.75 -12.04
CA CYS A 94 22.81 -13.48 -11.41
C CYS A 94 23.97 -12.96 -10.58
N SER A 95 24.42 -11.75 -10.88
CA SER A 95 25.52 -11.09 -10.16
C SER A 95 25.07 -10.15 -9.04
N ALA A 96 23.86 -9.57 -9.17
CA ALA A 96 23.27 -8.69 -8.18
C ALA A 96 21.79 -9.05 -7.97
N TRP A 97 21.42 -9.15 -6.70
CA TRP A 97 20.07 -9.46 -6.26
C TRP A 97 19.46 -8.25 -5.58
N ARG A 98 18.16 -8.04 -5.79
CA ARG A 98 17.35 -7.10 -5.02
C ARG A 98 16.29 -7.88 -4.27
N VAL A 99 16.24 -7.68 -2.96
CA VAL A 99 15.21 -8.27 -2.11
C VAL A 99 14.27 -7.17 -1.67
N SER A 100 12.99 -7.31 -2.04
CA SER A 100 11.92 -6.39 -1.71
C SER A 100 11.03 -7.00 -0.62
N LYS A 101 10.68 -6.21 0.39
CA LYS A 101 9.71 -6.53 1.43
C LYS A 101 8.55 -5.54 1.36
N LYS A 102 7.34 -6.08 1.45
CA LYS A 102 6.13 -5.25 1.41
C LYS A 102 5.59 -4.99 2.81
N TYR A 103 5.06 -3.80 2.99
CA TYR A 103 4.42 -3.36 4.23
C TYR A 103 3.05 -2.78 3.91
N GLN A 104 2.04 -3.19 4.66
CA GLN A 104 0.69 -2.64 4.59
C GLN A 104 0.57 -1.54 5.63
N CYS A 105 0.10 -0.38 5.23
CA CYS A 105 -0.19 0.72 6.14
C CYS A 105 -1.46 0.41 6.93
N LEU A 106 -1.41 0.60 8.24
CA LEU A 106 -2.50 0.38 9.18
C LEU A 106 -2.99 1.69 9.77
N GLY A 107 -4.30 1.78 10.01
CA GLY A 107 -4.95 2.95 10.59
C GLY A 107 -6.04 3.54 9.71
N ASN A 108 -6.80 4.49 10.27
CA ASN A 108 -7.98 5.05 9.62
C ASN A 108 -7.63 6.27 8.75
N LEU A 109 -7.68 6.11 7.43
CA LEU A 109 -7.55 7.18 6.43
C LEU A 109 -8.64 8.27 6.51
N GLY A 110 -9.77 7.96 7.14
CA GLY A 110 -11.00 8.77 7.15
C GLY A 110 -10.93 10.07 7.95
N SER A 111 -9.78 10.41 8.52
CA SER A 111 -9.53 11.72 9.14
C SER A 111 -8.66 12.65 8.28
N VAL A 112 -8.11 12.17 7.15
CA VAL A 112 -7.42 13.01 6.18
C VAL A 112 -8.32 13.13 4.96
N SER A 113 -9.16 14.17 4.97
CA SER A 113 -9.83 14.68 3.78
C SER A 113 -8.82 14.68 2.64
N ALA A 114 -9.11 13.91 1.58
CA ALA A 114 -8.34 13.97 0.34
C ALA A 114 -8.15 15.45 -0.03
N PRO A 115 -6.95 15.89 -0.44
CA PRO A 115 -6.80 17.25 -0.94
C PRO A 115 -7.81 17.45 -2.07
N LEU A 116 -8.59 18.53 -1.98
CA LEU A 116 -9.71 18.91 -2.86
C LEU A 116 -9.39 18.97 -4.37
N ASN A 117 -8.14 18.70 -4.77
CA ASN A 117 -7.66 18.77 -6.14
C ASN A 117 -7.23 17.43 -6.75
N TYR A 118 -7.64 16.28 -6.18
CA TYR A 118 -7.58 15.02 -6.93
C TYR A 118 -8.76 14.95 -7.90
N LEU A 119 -8.64 15.64 -9.04
CA LEU A 119 -9.47 15.48 -10.24
C LEU A 119 -9.18 14.13 -10.91
N GLY A 120 -9.36 13.05 -10.16
CA GLY A 120 -9.41 11.69 -10.66
C GLY A 120 -10.67 11.09 -10.09
N SER A 121 -11.72 11.10 -10.91
CA SER A 121 -13.01 10.48 -10.65
C SER A 121 -12.88 9.24 -9.77
N ALA A 122 -13.31 9.35 -8.52
CA ALA A 122 -13.79 8.21 -7.76
C ALA A 122 -15.02 7.70 -8.51
N GLN A 123 -14.79 6.92 -9.57
CA GLN A 123 -15.83 6.06 -10.08
C GLN A 123 -16.19 5.14 -8.91
N PRO A 124 -17.47 5.10 -8.47
CA PRO A 124 -17.90 4.01 -7.61
C PRO A 124 -17.48 2.69 -8.26
N PRO A 125 -17.13 1.64 -7.49
CA PRO A 125 -16.71 0.38 -8.06
C PRO A 125 -17.74 -0.03 -9.09
N VAL A 126 -17.32 -0.06 -10.37
CA VAL A 126 -18.15 -0.57 -11.46
C VAL A 126 -18.33 -2.04 -11.12
N GLN A 127 -19.48 -2.36 -10.51
CA GLN A 127 -19.91 -3.72 -10.32
C GLN A 127 -20.01 -4.32 -11.71
N VAL A 128 -18.97 -5.04 -12.12
CA VAL A 128 -19.06 -5.94 -13.27
C VAL A 128 -20.19 -6.88 -12.89
N PRO A 129 -21.33 -6.89 -13.59
CA PRO A 129 -22.41 -7.79 -13.23
C PRO A 129 -21.85 -9.20 -13.45
N ALA A 130 -21.63 -9.92 -12.36
CA ALA A 130 -21.48 -11.37 -12.42
C ALA A 130 -22.68 -11.87 -13.25
N ARG A 131 -22.44 -12.68 -14.29
CA ARG A 131 -23.50 -13.29 -15.09
C ARG A 131 -24.47 -13.96 -14.13
N GLN A 132 -25.61 -13.32 -13.90
CA GLN A 132 -26.68 -13.88 -13.11
C GLN A 132 -27.23 -15.06 -13.91
N ALA A 133 -27.12 -16.25 -13.33
CA ALA A 133 -27.87 -17.40 -13.80
C ALA A 133 -29.34 -17.01 -13.77
N VAL A 134 -30.01 -17.11 -14.92
CA VAL A 134 -31.42 -16.82 -15.08
C VAL A 134 -32.20 -17.87 -14.29
N ALA A 135 -32.49 -17.57 -13.02
CA ALA A 135 -33.51 -18.24 -12.25
C ALA A 135 -34.87 -17.62 -12.60
N SER A 136 -35.85 -18.50 -12.80
CA SER A 136 -37.23 -18.24 -13.22
C SER A 136 -37.90 -17.09 -12.45
N PRO A 137 -38.82 -16.33 -13.06
CA PRO A 137 -39.48 -15.22 -12.38
C PRO A 137 -40.53 -15.73 -11.39
N GLN A 138 -40.24 -15.61 -10.09
CA GLN A 138 -41.25 -15.58 -9.04
C GLN A 138 -41.73 -14.13 -8.83
N PRO A 139 -43.04 -13.87 -8.71
CA PRO A 139 -43.55 -12.53 -8.44
C PRO A 139 -43.33 -12.20 -6.95
N ALA A 140 -42.51 -11.17 -6.69
CA ALA A 140 -42.33 -10.53 -5.39
C ALA A 140 -42.80 -9.06 -5.49
N PRO A 141 -43.24 -8.45 -4.38
CA PRO A 141 -44.28 -7.44 -4.36
C PRO A 141 -43.81 -6.06 -4.82
N THR A 142 -44.73 -5.31 -5.43
CA THR A 142 -44.63 -3.89 -5.76
C THR A 142 -44.32 -3.06 -4.52
N ALA A 143 -43.04 -2.74 -4.31
CA ALA A 143 -42.64 -1.63 -3.46
C ALA A 143 -42.68 -0.35 -4.30
N THR A 144 -43.71 0.46 -4.11
CA THR A 144 -43.79 1.84 -4.57
C THR A 144 -42.56 2.60 -4.06
N PRO A 145 -41.87 3.42 -4.89
CA PRO A 145 -40.81 4.28 -4.38
C PRO A 145 -41.39 5.20 -3.31
N ALA A 146 -40.94 5.03 -2.06
CA ALA A 146 -41.36 5.89 -0.96
C ALA A 146 -40.99 7.35 -1.32
N PRO A 147 -41.88 8.33 -1.10
CA PRO A 147 -41.54 9.74 -1.28
C PRO A 147 -40.39 10.08 -0.32
N LEU A 148 -39.43 10.91 -0.78
CA LEU A 148 -38.31 11.37 0.04
C LEU A 148 -38.84 11.87 1.40
N SER A 149 -38.12 11.62 2.48
CA SER A 149 -38.54 12.14 3.78
C SER A 149 -38.54 13.67 3.76
N SER A 150 -39.36 14.31 4.60
CA SER A 150 -39.45 15.78 4.66
C SER A 150 -38.11 16.45 4.95
N ALA A 151 -37.21 15.77 5.67
CA ALA A 151 -35.84 16.21 5.90
C ALA A 151 -35.00 16.21 4.61
N GLU A 152 -35.02 15.10 3.84
CA GLU A 152 -34.30 15.01 2.57
C GLU A 152 -34.81 16.02 1.53
N TYR A 153 -36.10 16.36 1.55
CA TYR A 153 -36.66 17.41 0.70
C TYR A 153 -36.14 18.81 1.04
N LYS A 154 -35.89 19.10 2.32
CA LYS A 154 -35.34 20.39 2.75
C LYS A 154 -33.87 20.51 2.37
N ASP A 155 -33.08 19.46 2.61
CA ASP A 155 -31.65 19.44 2.26
C ASP A 155 -31.44 19.65 0.75
N ARG A 156 -32.22 18.95 -0.09
CA ARG A 156 -32.21 19.16 -1.55
C ARG A 156 -32.53 20.60 -1.96
N GLN A 157 -33.46 21.25 -1.28
CA GLN A 157 -33.83 22.65 -1.58
C GLN A 157 -32.73 23.64 -1.15
N ILE A 158 -32.07 23.37 -0.02
CA ILE A 158 -30.95 24.18 0.45
C ILE A 158 -29.78 24.09 -0.54
N ASP A 159 -29.47 22.90 -1.07
CA ASP A 159 -28.43 22.72 -2.09
C ASP A 159 -28.71 23.53 -3.37
N LEU A 160 -29.96 23.51 -3.84
CA LEU A 160 -30.37 24.29 -5.01
C LEU A 160 -30.31 25.81 -4.75
N LEU A 161 -30.56 26.24 -3.51
CA LEU A 161 -30.46 27.63 -3.11
C LEU A 161 -28.99 28.10 -3.09
N MET A 162 -28.07 27.24 -2.61
CA MET A 162 -26.63 27.50 -2.63
C MET A 162 -26.08 27.68 -4.05
N GLN A 163 -26.65 26.99 -5.03
CA GLN A 163 -26.24 27.09 -6.45
C GLN A 163 -26.70 28.37 -7.16
N GLN A 164 -27.70 29.08 -6.65
CA GLN A 164 -28.28 30.25 -7.32
C GLN A 164 -27.44 31.54 -7.21
N ASN A 165 -26.27 31.50 -6.55
CA ASN A 165 -25.36 32.64 -6.39
C ASN A 165 -26.10 33.94 -6.02
N LEU A 166 -27.01 33.82 -5.04
CA LEU A 166 -27.83 34.93 -4.57
C LEU A 166 -27.01 35.85 -3.65
N PRO A 167 -27.30 37.16 -3.63
CA PRO A 167 -26.77 38.03 -2.59
C PRO A 167 -27.21 37.50 -1.21
N TYR A 168 -26.34 37.68 -0.21
CA TYR A 168 -26.46 37.03 1.09
C TYR A 168 -27.79 37.31 1.81
N ASP A 169 -28.34 38.51 1.67
CA ASP A 169 -29.60 38.89 2.32
C ASP A 169 -30.80 38.11 1.74
N GLU A 170 -30.84 37.90 0.42
CA GLU A 170 -31.86 37.09 -0.24
C GLU A 170 -31.71 35.60 0.08
N TYR A 171 -30.46 35.12 0.15
CA TYR A 171 -30.16 33.75 0.57
C TYR A 171 -30.71 33.47 1.97
N GLN A 172 -30.47 34.36 2.94
CA GLN A 172 -30.95 34.18 4.32
C GLN A 172 -32.47 34.13 4.42
N LYS A 173 -33.19 35.01 3.72
CA LYS A 173 -34.68 35.00 3.70
C LYS A 173 -35.22 33.67 3.17
N ARG A 174 -34.64 33.17 2.06
CA ARG A 174 -35.08 31.92 1.43
C ARG A 174 -34.72 30.69 2.25
N TYR A 175 -33.55 30.68 2.87
CA TYR A 175 -33.15 29.62 3.80
C TYR A 175 -34.13 29.52 4.98
N GLN A 176 -34.47 30.64 5.60
CA GLN A 176 -35.44 30.67 6.70
C GLN A 176 -36.82 30.18 6.26
N ALA A 177 -37.27 30.52 5.05
CA ALA A 177 -38.53 30.04 4.51
C ALA A 177 -38.55 28.52 4.25
N ILE A 178 -37.43 27.92 3.81
CA ILE A 178 -37.31 26.46 3.63
C ILE A 178 -37.28 25.74 4.98
N MET A 179 -36.63 26.31 5.98
CA MET A 179 -36.53 25.72 7.32
C MET A 179 -37.84 25.82 8.12
N ALA A 180 -38.71 26.77 7.78
CA ALA A 180 -40.02 26.97 8.42
C ALA A 180 -41.15 26.09 7.84
N GLN A 181 -40.95 25.53 6.64
CA GLN A 181 -41.79 24.46 6.07
C GLN A 181 -41.41 23.12 6.70
#